data_AF-A0A6B1H2R6-F1
#
_entry.id   AF-A0A6B1H2R6-F1
#
_cell.length_a   1.000
_cell.length_b   1.000
_cell.length_c   1.000
_cell.angle_alpha   90.00
_cell.angle_beta   90.00
_cell.angle_gamma   90.00
#
_symmetry.space_group_name_H-M   'P 1'
#
loop_
_entity.id
_entity.type
_entity.pdbx_description
1 polymer ?
#
loop_
_entity_poly.entity_id
_entity_poly.type
_entity_poly.pdbx_seq_one_letter_code
_entity_poly.pdbx_strand_id
1 'polypeptide(L)'
;MRRLAADYTGFFHWLHEQWGDIVYFEVPNGGHCAVFDPDIAEDLVRKPELFQKDTPAFAFEVIQSPCLARTPFGDEHRRLTDLTVTAFTPERTAAFRRIAVSEASSFAEELTEGSTVDFRAEVERYTW
;
A
#
# COMPACT_ATOMS: atom_id res chain seq x y z
N MET A 1 4.53 20.64 -6.78
CA MET A 1 4.40 20.79 -5.31
C MET A 1 2.95 20.87 -4.83
N ARG A 2 2.20 21.97 -5.03
CA ARG A 2 0.77 22.04 -4.62
C ARG A 2 -0.10 20.92 -5.23
N ARG A 3 0.18 20.51 -6.47
CA ARG A 3 -0.53 19.43 -7.17
C ARG A 3 -0.33 18.06 -6.51
N LEU A 4 0.91 17.69 -6.16
CA LEU A 4 1.24 16.44 -5.48
C LEU A 4 0.52 16.30 -4.12
N ALA A 5 0.46 17.39 -3.34
CA ALA A 5 -0.20 17.37 -2.03
C ALA A 5 -1.74 17.35 -2.10
N ALA A 6 -2.33 17.84 -3.20
CA ALA A 6 -3.77 17.91 -3.38
C ALA A 6 -4.34 16.66 -4.07
N ASP A 7 -3.57 16.07 -4.99
CA ASP A 7 -3.96 14.90 -5.78
C ASP A 7 -2.69 14.10 -6.14
N TYR A 8 -2.38 13.13 -5.27
CA TYR A 8 -1.19 12.30 -5.41
C TYR A 8 -1.25 11.47 -6.69
N THR A 9 -2.35 10.75 -6.91
CA THR A 9 -2.52 9.86 -8.08
C THR A 9 -2.57 10.65 -9.38
N GLY A 10 -3.34 11.74 -9.45
CA GLY A 10 -3.41 12.57 -10.64
C GLY A 10 -2.11 13.31 -10.96
N PHE A 11 -1.28 13.60 -9.95
CA PHE A 11 0.07 14.12 -10.19
C PHE A 11 0.96 13.11 -10.92
N PHE A 12 0.99 11.84 -10.51
CA PHE A 12 1.81 10.81 -11.16
C PHE A 12 1.28 10.43 -12.54
N HIS A 13 -0.04 10.39 -12.75
CA HIS A 13 -0.60 10.23 -14.10
C HIS A 13 -0.17 11.37 -15.03
N TRP A 14 -0.29 12.61 -14.55
CA TRP A 14 0.16 13.77 -15.32
C TRP A 14 1.66 13.74 -15.59
N LEU A 15 2.49 13.28 -14.64
CA LEU A 15 3.92 13.12 -14.90
C LEU A 15 4.19 12.14 -16.06
N HIS A 16 3.52 10.97 -16.03
CA HIS A 16 3.66 9.95 -17.07
C HIS A 16 3.24 10.48 -18.44
N GLU A 17 2.05 11.09 -18.52
CA GLU A 17 1.51 11.61 -19.78
C GLU A 17 2.40 12.68 -20.43
N GLN A 18 3.07 13.51 -19.62
CA GLN A 18 3.85 14.64 -20.12
C GLN A 18 5.30 14.30 -20.43
N TRP A 19 5.90 13.37 -19.69
CA TRP A 19 7.36 13.11 -19.75
C TRP A 19 7.74 11.65 -20.02
N GLY A 20 6.78 10.73 -20.08
CA GLY A 20 7.02 9.33 -20.37
C GLY A 20 7.42 8.52 -19.14
N ASP A 21 8.10 7.39 -19.37
CA ASP A 21 8.15 6.30 -18.39
C ASP A 21 9.17 6.46 -17.26
N ILE A 22 10.14 7.37 -17.39
CA ILE A 22 11.11 7.71 -16.34
C ILE A 22 11.17 9.22 -16.22
N VAL A 23 10.77 9.75 -15.06
CA VAL A 23 10.68 11.19 -14.84
C VAL A 23 11.41 11.60 -13.57
N TYR A 24 12.43 12.43 -13.74
CA TYR A 24 13.12 13.07 -12.62
C TYR A 24 12.43 14.37 -12.24
N PHE A 25 12.18 14.58 -10.95
CA PHE A 25 11.56 15.80 -10.43
C PHE A 25 12.08 16.12 -9.02
N GLU A 26 12.02 17.40 -8.64
CA GLU A 26 12.46 17.85 -7.33
C GLU A 26 11.27 18.14 -6.41
N VAL A 27 11.42 17.77 -5.13
CA VAL A 27 10.57 18.19 -4.01
C VAL A 27 11.48 18.61 -2.84
N PRO A 28 10.98 19.29 -1.78
CA PRO A 28 11.85 19.89 -0.76
C PRO A 28 12.79 18.94 -0.04
N ASN A 29 12.50 17.64 -0.02
CA ASN A 29 13.34 16.62 0.59
C ASN A 29 14.34 15.97 -0.38
N GLY A 30 14.44 16.44 -1.64
CA GLY A 30 15.45 15.98 -2.59
C GLY A 30 14.94 15.80 -4.01
N GLY A 31 15.81 15.22 -4.85
CA GLY A 31 15.45 14.75 -6.18
C GLY A 31 14.80 13.37 -6.10
N HIS A 32 13.73 13.18 -6.89
CA HIS A 32 12.96 11.95 -6.96
C HIS A 32 12.88 11.49 -8.42
N CYS A 33 12.72 10.18 -8.59
CA CYS A 33 12.52 9.57 -9.89
C CYS A 33 11.23 8.75 -9.86
N ALA A 34 10.27 9.09 -10.73
CA ALA A 34 9.09 8.27 -10.98
C ALA A 34 9.38 7.32 -12.14
N VAL A 35 9.03 6.05 -11.97
CA VAL A 35 9.17 5.00 -12.98
C VAL A 35 7.81 4.36 -13.22
N PHE A 36 7.36 4.40 -14.47
CA PHE A 36 6.04 3.91 -14.91
C PHE A 36 6.14 2.67 -15.79
N ASP A 37 7.31 2.43 -16.41
CA ASP A 37 7.54 1.22 -17.19
C ASP A 37 7.59 -0.02 -16.27
N PRO A 38 6.79 -1.05 -16.54
CA PRO A 38 6.69 -2.23 -15.67
C PRO A 38 7.96 -3.08 -15.65
N ASP A 39 8.69 -3.15 -16.76
CA ASP A 39 9.90 -3.97 -16.85
C ASP A 39 11.04 -3.31 -16.06
N ILE A 40 11.17 -1.98 -16.16
CA ILE A 40 12.11 -1.20 -15.36
C ILE A 40 11.71 -1.27 -13.88
N ALA A 41 10.43 -1.10 -13.54
CA ALA A 41 9.95 -1.18 -12.17
C ALA A 41 10.24 -2.56 -11.54
N GLU A 42 10.06 -3.65 -12.30
CA GLU A 42 10.42 -5.00 -11.86
C GLU A 42 11.93 -5.11 -11.57
N ASP A 43 12.76 -4.58 -12.46
CA ASP A 43 14.21 -4.56 -12.31
C ASP A 43 14.67 -3.79 -11.05
N LEU A 44 14.00 -2.68 -10.73
CA LEU A 44 14.24 -1.90 -9.51
C LEU A 44 13.92 -2.71 -8.25
N VAL A 45 12.78 -3.42 -8.25
CA VAL A 45 12.35 -4.25 -7.10
C VAL A 45 13.27 -5.45 -6.91
N ARG A 46 13.84 -6.00 -7.99
CA ARG A 46 14.75 -7.16 -7.95
C ARG A 46 16.17 -6.82 -7.49
N LYS A 47 16.57 -5.54 -7.49
CA LYS A 47 17.91 -5.06 -7.13
C LYS A 47 17.87 -4.16 -5.88
N PRO A 48 17.41 -4.67 -4.71
CA PRO A 48 17.28 -3.87 -3.49
C PRO A 48 18.60 -3.30 -2.97
N GLU A 49 19.74 -3.85 -3.37
CA GLU A 49 21.07 -3.32 -3.09
C GLU A 49 21.36 -1.99 -3.81
N LEU A 50 20.68 -1.73 -4.93
CA LEU A 50 20.79 -0.48 -5.69
C LEU A 50 19.74 0.55 -5.24
N PHE A 51 18.66 0.09 -4.62
CA PHE A 51 17.52 0.91 -4.21
C PHE A 51 17.14 0.58 -2.76
N GLN A 52 17.63 1.40 -1.82
CA GLN A 52 17.21 1.30 -0.44
C GLN A 52 15.78 1.85 -0.31
N LYS A 53 14.89 1.10 0.34
CA LYS A 53 13.60 1.66 0.77
C LYS A 53 13.88 2.68 1.87
N ASP A 54 13.99 3.95 1.48
CA ASP A 54 14.00 5.05 2.43
C ASP A 54 12.54 5.34 2.83
N THR A 55 12.14 4.76 3.97
CA THR A 55 10.83 5.04 4.55
C THR A 55 11.03 6.14 5.57
N PRO A 56 10.48 7.34 5.35
CA PRO A 56 10.68 8.43 6.28
C PRO A 56 10.04 8.07 7.63
N ALA A 57 10.65 8.51 8.73
CA ALA A 57 10.27 8.05 10.07
C ALA A 57 8.78 8.28 10.42
N PHE A 58 8.19 9.35 9.89
CA PHE A 58 6.76 9.65 10.07
C PHE A 58 5.84 8.60 9.42
N ALA A 59 6.30 7.89 8.39
CA ALA A 59 5.51 6.86 7.73
C ALA A 59 5.42 5.58 8.58
N PHE A 60 6.35 5.34 9.52
CA PHE A 60 6.29 4.17 10.39
C PHE A 60 5.10 4.16 11.35
N GLU A 61 4.55 5.33 11.69
CA GLU A 61 3.38 5.45 12.57
C GLU A 61 2.07 5.11 11.86
N VAL A 62 2.07 5.11 10.52
CA VAL A 62 0.89 4.84 9.68
C VAL A 62 1.02 3.54 8.86
N ILE A 63 2.22 2.96 8.78
CA ILE A 63 2.46 1.70 8.05
C ILE A 63 2.05 0.50 8.92
N GLN A 64 1.21 -0.37 8.35
CA GLN A 64 0.64 -1.57 8.99
C GLN A 64 1.66 -2.61 9.48
N SER A 65 2.95 -2.49 9.13
CA SER A 65 4.03 -3.34 9.67
C SER A 65 5.33 -2.55 9.88
N PRO A 66 5.47 -1.86 11.02
CA PRO A 66 6.65 -1.05 11.33
C PRO A 66 7.95 -1.87 11.34
N CYS A 67 7.90 -3.15 11.69
CA CYS A 67 9.05 -4.05 11.69
C CYS A 67 9.60 -4.31 10.28
N LEU A 68 8.73 -4.54 9.28
CA LEU A 68 9.14 -4.72 7.89
C LEU A 68 9.62 -3.41 7.25
N ALA A 69 9.02 -2.29 7.64
CA ALA A 69 9.42 -0.97 7.16
C ALA A 69 10.81 -0.57 7.68
N ARG A 70 11.16 -0.95 8.93
CA ARG A 70 12.46 -0.68 9.55
C ARG A 70 13.59 -1.61 9.07
N THR A 71 13.23 -2.78 8.55
CA THR A 71 14.19 -3.75 8.01
C THR A 71 13.89 -3.97 6.52
N PRO A 72 14.33 -3.05 5.63
CA PRO A 72 13.82 -2.99 4.26
C PRO A 72 14.38 -4.06 3.30
N PHE A 73 15.54 -4.65 3.60
CA PHE A 73 16.20 -5.67 2.78
C PHE A 73 17.14 -6.55 3.63
N GLY A 74 17.69 -7.61 3.01
CA GLY A 74 18.65 -8.53 3.64
C GLY A 74 18.01 -9.74 4.32
N ASP A 75 18.83 -10.54 5.01
CA ASP A 75 18.39 -11.82 5.59
C ASP A 75 17.32 -11.65 6.67
N GLU A 76 17.43 -10.59 7.49
CA GLU A 76 16.42 -10.28 8.50
C GLU A 76 15.09 -9.84 7.85
N HIS A 77 15.13 -9.06 6.77
CA HIS A 77 13.93 -8.73 6.00
C HIS A 77 13.27 -9.99 5.44
N ARG A 78 14.08 -10.90 4.88
CA ARG A 78 13.59 -12.19 4.35
C ARG A 78 12.93 -13.00 5.45
N ARG A 79 13.57 -13.13 6.61
CA ARG A 79 13.03 -13.85 7.76
C ARG A 79 11.71 -13.28 8.26
N LEU A 80 11.62 -11.96 8.41
CA LEU A 80 10.39 -11.28 8.84
C LEU A 80 9.27 -11.41 7.79
N THR A 81 9.63 -11.34 6.51
CA THR A 81 8.70 -11.55 5.40
C THR A 81 8.18 -12.97 5.41
N ASP A 82 9.05 -13.98 5.55
CA ASP A 82 8.67 -15.38 5.60
C ASP A 82 7.73 -15.65 6.79
N LEU A 83 8.03 -15.12 7.97
CA LEU A 83 7.15 -15.21 9.14
C LEU A 83 5.76 -14.61 8.88
N THR A 84 5.70 -13.50 8.15
CA THR A 84 4.44 -12.81 7.85
C THR A 84 3.66 -13.54 6.76
N VAL A 85 4.31 -13.88 5.63
CA VAL A 85 3.67 -14.49 4.45
C VAL A 85 3.21 -15.91 4.74
N THR A 86 3.97 -16.68 5.55
CA THR A 86 3.55 -18.03 5.96
C THR A 86 2.28 -18.03 6.81
N ALA A 87 1.86 -16.87 7.34
CA ALA A 87 0.56 -16.75 7.98
C ALA A 87 -0.61 -16.84 6.98
N PHE A 88 -0.39 -16.53 5.70
CA PHE A 88 -1.40 -16.46 4.65
C PHE A 88 -1.48 -17.74 3.81
N THR A 89 -1.70 -18.89 4.46
CA THR A 89 -1.95 -20.15 3.73
C THR A 89 -3.32 -20.12 3.05
N PRO A 90 -3.56 -20.95 2.01
CA PRO A 90 -4.88 -21.06 1.39
C PRO A 90 -5.99 -21.40 2.39
N GLU A 91 -5.72 -22.27 3.37
CA GLU A 91 -6.67 -22.68 4.39
C GLU A 91 -7.00 -21.53 5.35
N ARG A 92 -5.98 -20.77 5.77
CA ARG A 92 -6.17 -19.59 6.62
C ARG A 92 -6.89 -18.47 5.88
N THR A 93 -6.58 -18.27 4.60
CA THR A 93 -7.29 -17.32 3.72
C THR A 93 -8.76 -17.72 3.55
N ALA A 94 -9.04 -19.02 3.35
CA ALA A 94 -10.41 -19.53 3.26
C ALA A 94 -11.17 -19.40 4.59
N ALA A 95 -10.49 -19.61 5.73
CA ALA A 95 -11.08 -19.39 7.04
C ALA A 95 -11.39 -17.91 7.28
N PHE A 96 -10.46 -17.02 6.96
CA PHE A 96 -10.66 -15.57 7.04
C PHE A 96 -11.81 -15.11 6.14
N ARG A 97 -11.91 -15.62 4.90
CA ARG A 97 -13.04 -15.33 4.00
C ARG A 97 -14.39 -15.64 4.65
N ARG A 98 -14.53 -16.77 5.35
CA ARG A 98 -15.80 -17.12 6.02
C ARG A 98 -16.17 -16.11 7.09
N ILE A 99 -15.19 -15.66 7.87
CA ILE A 99 -15.39 -14.62 8.89
C ILE A 99 -15.81 -13.32 8.21
N ALA A 100 -15.03 -12.84 7.23
CA ALA A 100 -15.31 -11.58 6.53
C ALA A 100 -16.71 -11.56 5.86
N VAL A 101 -17.13 -12.67 5.24
CA VAL A 101 -18.48 -12.79 4.67
C VAL A 101 -19.55 -12.79 5.76
N SER A 102 -19.30 -13.45 6.89
CA SER A 102 -20.23 -13.45 8.02
C SER A 102 -20.42 -12.05 8.57
N GLU A 103 -19.34 -11.31 8.84
CA GLU A 103 -19.39 -9.93 9.35
C GLU A 103 -20.11 -9.00 8.37
N ALA A 104 -19.80 -9.10 7.08
CA ALA A 104 -20.47 -8.31 6.05
C ALA A 104 -21.97 -8.62 5.93
N SER A 105 -22.37 -9.87 6.17
CA SER A 105 -23.78 -10.27 6.15
C SER A 105 -24.51 -9.73 7.38
N SER A 106 -23.93 -9.83 8.57
CA SER A 106 -24.46 -9.22 9.80
C SER A 106 -24.67 -7.71 9.63
N PHE A 107 -23.71 -7.01 9.01
CA PHE A 107 -23.86 -5.60 8.67
C PHE A 107 -25.07 -5.33 7.78
N ALA A 108 -25.25 -6.12 6.71
CA ALA A 108 -26.38 -5.95 5.80
C ALA A 108 -27.74 -6.16 6.50
N GLU A 109 -27.81 -7.02 7.52
CA GLU A 109 -29.01 -7.25 8.32
C GLU A 109 -29.35 -6.08 9.27
N GLU A 110 -28.35 -5.30 9.70
CA GLU A 110 -28.54 -4.10 10.53
C GLU A 110 -29.05 -2.89 9.72
N LEU A 111 -28.92 -2.92 8.39
CA LEU A 111 -29.34 -1.82 7.53
C LEU A 111 -30.88 -1.76 7.41
N THR A 112 -31.43 -0.59 7.72
CA THR A 112 -32.85 -0.32 7.49
C THR A 112 -33.08 0.07 6.04
N GLU A 113 -34.12 -0.48 5.42
CA GLU A 113 -34.51 -0.14 4.04
C GLU A 113 -34.75 1.38 3.89
N GLY A 114 -34.21 1.97 2.81
CA GLY A 114 -34.31 3.40 2.54
C GLY A 114 -33.38 4.30 3.35
N SER A 115 -32.55 3.74 4.24
CA SER A 115 -31.50 4.49 4.93
C SER A 115 -30.36 4.85 3.98
N THR A 116 -29.69 5.98 4.26
CA THR A 116 -28.44 6.37 3.60
C THR A 116 -27.31 6.16 4.60
N VAL A 117 -26.28 5.43 4.19
CA VAL A 117 -25.10 5.14 5.02
C VAL A 117 -23.83 5.66 4.37
N ASP A 118 -22.86 6.06 5.20
CA ASP A 118 -21.49 6.29 4.74
C ASP A 118 -20.81 4.93 4.60
N PHE A 119 -20.85 4.38 3.39
CA PHE A 119 -20.29 3.06 3.11
C PHE A 119 -18.81 2.94 3.50
N ARG A 120 -18.03 4.03 3.42
CA ARG A 120 -16.62 4.01 3.81
C ARG A 120 -16.49 3.87 5.32
N ALA A 121 -17.21 4.71 6.08
CA ALA A 121 -17.18 4.66 7.54
C ALA A 121 -17.65 3.29 8.06
N GLU A 122 -18.67 2.71 7.41
CA GLU A 122 -19.16 1.38 7.76
C GLU A 122 -18.11 0.30 7.48
N VAL A 123 -17.48 0.28 6.30
CA VAL A 123 -16.40 -0.68 6.02
C VAL A 123 -15.24 -0.53 7.02
N GLU A 124 -14.83 0.71 7.32
CA GLU A 124 -13.74 0.96 8.27
C GLU A 124 -14.06 0.36 9.66
N ARG A 125 -15.30 0.44 10.15
CA ARG A 125 -15.73 -0.14 11.44
C ARG A 125 -15.47 -1.64 11.57
N TYR A 126 -15.49 -2.39 10.46
CA TYR A 126 -15.36 -3.85 10.44
C TYR A 126 -13.99 -4.35 9.98
N THR A 127 -13.12 -3.46 9.49
CA THR A 127 -11.77 -3.80 9.04
C THR A 127 -10.67 -3.55 10.08
N TRP A 128 -11.00 -2.96 11.24
CA TRP A 128 -10.07 -2.55 12.30
C TRP A 128 -10.44 -3.10 13.67
#